data_AF-A0A3L6Q2R5-F1
#
_entry.id   AF-A0A3L6Q2R5-F1
#
_cell.length_a   1.000
_cell.length_b   1.000
_cell.length_c   1.000
_cell.angle_alpha   90.00
_cell.angle_beta   90.00
_cell.angle_gamma   90.00
#
_symmetry.space_group_name_H-M   'P 1'
#
loop_
_entity.id
_entity.type
_entity.pdbx_description
1 polymer ?
#
loop_
_entity_poly.entity_id
_entity_poly.type
_entity_poly.pdbx_seq_one_letter_code
_entity_poly.pdbx_strand_id
1 'polypeptide(L)'
;MTTPSRTLIFLFVFLPAILAKANILVDIYPNPCRCSKENETRLHMYLHQFPHLPGVPNRNEYTMVNSSEPIGFGNMIVHDWALTAGLSATENVVGRLQGFHLQAGQTTTSWYTAHTIVFRDGRSKVQHRLDRSATSEME
;
A
#
# COMPACT_ATOMS: atom_id res chain seq x y z
N MET A 1 -6.84 -37.16 61.65
CA MET A 1 -5.79 -36.79 60.67
C MET A 1 -6.44 -36.63 59.31
N THR A 2 -6.63 -35.39 58.87
CA THR A 2 -7.29 -35.04 57.59
C THR A 2 -6.21 -34.78 56.56
N THR A 3 -6.08 -35.66 55.56
CA THR A 3 -5.18 -35.47 54.42
C THR A 3 -5.64 -34.30 53.56
N PRO A 4 -4.77 -33.35 53.20
CA PRO A 4 -5.15 -32.27 52.30
C PRO A 4 -5.54 -32.85 50.92
N SER A 5 -6.68 -32.38 50.40
CA SER A 5 -7.20 -32.78 49.08
C SER A 5 -6.16 -32.47 48.00
N ARG A 6 -5.75 -33.50 47.25
CA ARG A 6 -4.79 -33.42 46.12
C ARG A 6 -5.15 -32.31 45.13
N THR A 7 -6.44 -31.99 45.00
CA THR A 7 -6.95 -30.94 44.11
C THR A 7 -6.59 -29.53 44.59
N LEU A 8 -6.63 -29.26 45.89
CA LEU A 8 -6.25 -27.94 46.44
C LEU A 8 -4.75 -27.69 46.33
N ILE A 9 -3.93 -28.73 46.52
CA ILE A 9 -2.48 -28.64 46.33
C ILE A 9 -2.15 -28.36 44.85
N PHE A 10 -2.88 -29.00 43.92
CA PHE A 10 -2.73 -28.71 42.50
C PHE A 10 -3.05 -27.25 42.16
N LEU A 11 -4.14 -26.70 42.67
CA LEU A 11 -4.51 -25.30 42.41
C LEU A 11 -3.50 -24.31 42.99
N PHE A 12 -3.08 -24.49 44.25
CA PHE A 12 -2.19 -23.52 44.91
C PHE A 12 -0.74 -23.58 44.44
N VAL A 13 -0.27 -24.71 43.90
CA VAL A 13 1.12 -24.84 43.43
C VAL A 13 1.22 -24.62 41.92
N PHE A 14 0.29 -25.18 41.13
CA PHE A 14 0.42 -25.11 39.67
C PHE A 14 -0.08 -23.79 39.08
N LEU A 15 -1.15 -23.16 39.60
CA LEU A 15 -1.58 -21.87 39.05
C LEU A 15 -0.52 -20.76 39.17
N PRO A 16 0.11 -20.52 40.33
CA PRO A 16 1.14 -19.48 40.41
C PRO A 16 2.38 -19.83 39.56
N ALA A 17 2.71 -21.12 39.40
CA ALA A 17 3.79 -21.54 38.50
C ALA A 17 3.46 -21.29 37.01
N ILE A 18 2.20 -21.52 36.60
CA ILE A 18 1.71 -21.23 35.25
C ILE A 18 1.68 -19.71 35.00
N LEU A 19 1.17 -18.93 35.95
CA LEU A 19 1.10 -17.47 35.85
C LEU A 19 2.50 -16.83 35.84
N ALA A 20 3.44 -17.34 36.65
CA ALA A 20 4.83 -16.90 36.65
C ALA A 20 5.54 -17.20 35.32
N LYS A 21 5.28 -18.38 34.70
CA LYS A 21 5.82 -18.71 33.37
C LYS A 21 5.25 -17.82 32.26
N ALA A 22 3.97 -17.46 32.33
CA ALA A 22 3.37 -16.54 31.36
C ALA A 22 4.01 -15.15 31.42
N ASN A 23 4.25 -14.61 32.63
CA ASN A 23 4.95 -13.33 32.81
C ASN A 23 6.40 -13.38 32.34
N ILE A 24 7.11 -14.48 32.60
CA ILE A 24 8.49 -14.68 32.12
C ILE A 24 8.55 -14.76 30.58
N LEU A 25 7.56 -15.35 29.91
CA LEU A 25 7.53 -15.38 28.44
C LEU A 25 7.28 -14.00 27.82
N VAL A 26 6.48 -13.15 28.47
CA VAL A 26 6.25 -11.76 28.04
C VAL A 26 7.53 -10.91 28.22
N ASP A 27 8.32 -11.16 29.27
CA ASP A 27 9.59 -10.46 29.52
C ASP A 27 10.78 -11.00 28.71
N ILE A 28 10.81 -12.31 28.38
CA ILE A 28 11.88 -12.93 27.58
C ILE A 28 11.65 -12.76 26.08
N TYR A 29 10.41 -12.61 25.63
CA TYR A 29 10.08 -12.33 24.23
C TYR A 29 9.36 -10.97 24.05
N PRO A 30 10.02 -9.83 24.33
CA PRO A 30 9.60 -8.56 23.77
C PRO A 30 9.88 -8.60 22.26
N ASN A 31 8.95 -9.19 21.51
CA ASN A 31 9.03 -9.41 20.06
C ASN A 31 10.22 -10.33 19.63
N PRO A 32 9.99 -11.64 19.39
CA PRO A 32 11.02 -12.60 18.94
C PRO A 32 11.75 -12.15 17.67
N CYS A 33 11.06 -11.38 16.85
CA CYS A 33 11.59 -10.78 15.66
C CYS A 33 11.83 -9.31 16.02
N ARG A 34 13.07 -8.81 15.98
CA ARG A 34 13.34 -7.36 15.96
C ARG A 34 12.83 -6.75 14.64
N CYS A 35 11.58 -6.99 14.26
CA CYS A 35 10.96 -6.38 13.10
C CYS A 35 10.96 -4.88 13.35
N SER A 36 11.49 -4.15 12.37
CA SER A 36 11.38 -2.70 12.38
C SER A 36 9.91 -2.33 12.52
N LYS A 37 9.61 -1.24 13.22
CA LYS A 37 8.23 -0.72 13.26
C LYS A 37 7.79 -0.42 11.82
N GLU A 38 6.92 -1.27 11.29
CA GLU A 38 6.39 -1.12 9.94
C GLU A 38 5.34 0.00 9.94
N ASN A 39 5.35 0.82 8.89
CA ASN A 39 4.34 1.85 8.67
C ASN A 39 3.55 1.48 7.42
N GLU A 40 2.23 1.46 7.55
CA GLU A 40 1.33 1.27 6.42
C GLU A 40 1.00 2.62 5.77
N THR A 41 0.97 2.64 4.43
CA THR A 41 0.60 3.82 3.65
C THR A 41 -0.49 3.46 2.64
N ARG A 42 -1.67 4.07 2.78
CA ARG A 42 -2.73 3.94 1.78
C ARG A 42 -2.65 5.09 0.78
N LEU A 43 -2.49 4.73 -0.49
CA LEU A 43 -2.47 5.66 -1.61
C LEU A 43 -3.81 5.60 -2.35
N HIS A 44 -4.46 6.76 -2.52
CA HIS A 44 -5.66 6.90 -3.35
C HIS A 44 -5.47 8.12 -4.25
N MET A 45 -5.33 7.85 -5.54
CA MET A 45 -4.97 8.83 -6.55
C MET A 45 -5.65 8.48 -7.87
N TYR A 46 -5.79 9.45 -8.74
CA TYR A 46 -6.40 9.29 -10.06
C TYR A 46 -5.36 9.55 -11.15
N LEU A 47 -5.26 8.63 -12.10
CA LEU A 47 -4.32 8.69 -13.21
C LEU A 47 -4.97 9.36 -14.42
N HIS A 48 -4.26 10.29 -15.05
CA HIS A 48 -4.70 10.97 -16.27
C HIS A 48 -3.74 10.70 -17.43
N GLN A 49 -4.25 9.98 -18.43
CA GLN A 49 -3.58 9.73 -19.70
C GLN A 49 -4.10 10.70 -20.77
N PHE A 50 -3.19 11.41 -21.42
CA PHE A 50 -3.44 12.26 -22.57
C PHE A 50 -2.67 11.71 -23.76
N PRO A 51 -3.31 10.87 -24.59
CA PRO A 51 -2.59 9.97 -25.47
C PRO A 51 -1.88 10.68 -26.63
N HIS A 52 -0.88 9.99 -27.20
CA HIS A 52 -0.19 10.46 -28.40
C HIS A 52 -1.05 10.29 -29.66
N LEU A 53 -2.14 11.06 -29.75
CA LEU A 53 -3.10 11.00 -30.87
C LEU A 53 -3.30 12.37 -31.52
N PRO A 54 -3.55 12.43 -32.85
CA PRO A 54 -3.90 13.67 -33.53
C PRO A 54 -5.06 14.41 -32.84
N GLY A 55 -4.92 15.73 -32.67
CA GLY A 55 -5.96 16.57 -32.06
C GLY A 55 -6.01 16.55 -30.52
N VAL A 56 -5.27 15.67 -29.83
CA VAL A 56 -5.21 15.68 -28.36
C VAL A 56 -4.22 16.75 -27.88
N PRO A 57 -4.65 17.77 -27.10
CA PRO A 57 -3.75 18.75 -26.48
C PRO A 57 -3.08 18.17 -25.22
N ASN A 58 -1.99 18.81 -24.77
CA ASN A 58 -1.30 18.48 -23.51
C ASN A 58 -0.95 16.99 -23.33
N ARG A 59 -0.53 16.36 -24.43
CA ARG A 59 -0.13 14.95 -24.45
C ARG A 59 0.96 14.71 -23.41
N ASN A 60 0.83 13.61 -22.67
CA ASN A 60 1.78 13.22 -21.64
C ASN A 60 2.33 11.82 -21.88
N GLU A 61 2.28 11.38 -23.14
CA GLU A 61 2.92 10.17 -23.62
C GLU A 61 3.36 10.34 -25.07
N TYR A 62 4.25 9.46 -25.51
CA TYR A 62 4.81 9.48 -26.85
C TYR A 62 5.12 8.06 -27.34
N THR A 63 4.71 7.73 -28.56
CA THR A 63 4.97 6.42 -29.17
C THR A 63 6.45 6.31 -29.55
N MET A 64 7.15 5.36 -28.94
CA MET A 64 8.56 5.09 -29.21
C MET A 64 8.74 4.04 -30.30
N VAL A 65 7.91 3.01 -30.29
CA VAL A 65 7.89 1.95 -31.31
C VAL A 65 6.47 1.83 -31.80
N ASN A 66 6.23 2.20 -33.06
CA ASN A 66 4.95 1.98 -33.70
C ASN A 66 4.96 0.61 -34.38
N SER A 67 3.95 -0.23 -34.10
CA SER A 67 3.84 -1.57 -34.67
C SER A 67 2.62 -1.66 -35.58
N SER A 68 2.79 -2.30 -36.74
CA SER A 68 1.72 -2.64 -37.68
C SER A 68 1.14 -4.03 -37.44
N GLU A 69 1.63 -4.77 -36.45
CA GLU A 69 1.10 -6.09 -36.10
C GLU A 69 -0.39 -5.99 -35.71
N PRO A 70 -1.17 -7.08 -35.87
CA PRO A 70 -2.54 -7.14 -35.41
C PRO A 70 -2.64 -6.65 -33.96
N ILE A 71 -3.67 -5.84 -33.68
CA ILE A 71 -3.94 -5.19 -32.39
C ILE A 71 -2.77 -4.39 -31.79
N GLY A 72 -1.72 -4.11 -32.58
CA GLY A 72 -0.56 -3.33 -32.17
C GLY A 72 0.48 -4.10 -31.34
N PHE A 73 0.55 -5.43 -31.42
CA PHE A 73 1.56 -6.22 -30.67
C PHE A 73 2.98 -5.65 -30.86
N GLY A 74 3.67 -5.37 -29.76
CA GLY A 74 5.00 -4.74 -29.76
C GLY A 74 5.02 -3.21 -29.85
N ASN A 75 3.86 -2.54 -29.94
CA ASN A 75 3.78 -1.08 -29.82
C ASN A 75 4.24 -0.66 -28.42
N MET A 76 5.14 0.30 -28.35
CA MET A 76 5.73 0.81 -27.09
C MET A 76 5.60 2.33 -27.00
N ILE A 77 5.14 2.80 -25.85
CA ILE A 77 4.84 4.20 -25.58
C ILE A 77 5.49 4.59 -24.26
N VAL A 78 6.27 5.68 -24.25
CA VAL A 78 6.78 6.31 -23.03
C VAL A 78 5.72 7.24 -22.46
N HIS A 79 5.61 7.35 -21.14
CA HIS A 79 4.61 8.18 -20.48
C HIS A 79 5.16 8.95 -19.26
N ASP A 80 4.61 10.16 -19.05
CA ASP A 80 4.69 11.00 -17.84
C ASP A 80 3.25 11.31 -17.37
N TRP A 81 2.52 10.27 -16.96
CA TRP A 81 1.11 10.40 -16.60
C TRP A 81 0.93 11.19 -15.31
N ALA A 82 -0.06 12.08 -15.28
CA ALA A 82 -0.34 12.89 -14.10
C ALA A 82 -1.16 12.08 -13.08
N LEU A 83 -0.78 12.18 -11.80
CA LEU A 83 -1.57 11.67 -10.68
C LEU A 83 -2.18 12.85 -9.91
N THR A 84 -3.49 12.85 -9.72
CA THR A 84 -4.23 13.87 -8.96
C THR A 84 -4.90 13.29 -7.72
N ALA A 85 -5.24 14.15 -6.75
CA ALA A 85 -5.94 13.75 -5.53
C ALA A 85 -7.44 13.44 -5.74
N GLY A 86 -8.07 14.08 -6.73
CA GLY A 86 -9.45 13.82 -7.12
C GLY A 86 -9.60 13.56 -8.61
N LEU A 87 -10.85 13.44 -9.05
CA LEU A 87 -11.21 12.89 -10.36
C LEU A 87 -10.88 13.81 -11.53
N SER A 88 -10.74 15.12 -11.32
CA SER A 88 -10.47 16.05 -12.43
C SER A 88 -8.98 16.08 -12.77
N ALA A 89 -8.67 16.10 -14.06
CA ALA A 89 -7.30 16.25 -14.54
C ALA A 89 -6.70 17.66 -14.37
N THR A 90 -7.55 18.64 -14.05
CA THR A 90 -7.14 20.03 -13.76
C THR A 90 -6.93 20.30 -12.27
N GLU A 91 -7.23 19.31 -11.42
CA GLU A 91 -6.97 19.39 -9.99
C GLU A 91 -5.47 19.33 -9.67
N ASN A 92 -5.15 19.48 -8.37
CA ASN A 92 -3.79 19.42 -7.87
C ASN A 92 -3.10 18.09 -8.23
N VAL A 93 -1.98 18.20 -8.96
CA VAL A 93 -1.11 17.09 -9.33
C VAL A 93 -0.24 16.72 -8.12
N VAL A 94 -0.53 15.57 -7.52
CA VAL A 94 0.18 15.04 -6.34
C VAL A 94 1.40 14.20 -6.70
N GLY A 95 1.48 13.75 -7.95
CA GLY A 95 2.62 12.99 -8.45
C GLY A 95 2.60 12.77 -9.95
N ARG A 96 3.59 12.05 -10.41
CA ARG A 96 3.76 11.60 -11.79
C ARG A 96 4.05 10.12 -11.82
N LEU A 97 3.55 9.47 -12.84
CA LEU A 97 3.84 8.08 -13.11
C LEU A 97 4.67 8.05 -14.40
N GLN A 98 5.94 7.73 -14.25
CA GLN A 98 6.97 7.92 -15.27
C GLN A 98 7.54 6.58 -15.69
N GLY A 99 7.46 6.27 -16.98
CA GLY A 99 7.84 4.94 -17.47
C GLY A 99 7.39 4.70 -18.90
N PHE A 100 7.09 3.44 -19.21
CA PHE A 100 6.59 3.04 -20.52
C PHE A 100 5.55 1.93 -20.40
N HIS A 101 4.72 1.79 -21.43
CA HIS A 101 3.81 0.68 -21.61
C HIS A 101 3.94 0.07 -23.01
N LEU A 102 3.61 -1.23 -23.09
CA LEU A 102 3.86 -2.12 -24.23
C LEU A 102 2.58 -2.93 -24.49
N GLN A 103 2.11 -3.01 -25.74
CA GLN A 103 1.06 -3.95 -26.11
C GLN A 103 1.67 -5.35 -26.22
N ALA A 104 1.50 -6.15 -25.17
CA ALA A 104 2.11 -7.47 -25.03
C ALA A 104 1.20 -8.61 -25.51
N GLY A 105 -0.09 -8.36 -25.71
CA GLY A 105 -1.03 -9.35 -26.22
C GLY A 105 -0.97 -9.47 -27.75
N GLN A 106 -0.99 -10.71 -28.26
CA GLN A 106 -1.02 -11.00 -29.71
C GLN A 106 -2.44 -11.16 -30.26
N THR A 107 -3.39 -11.59 -29.44
CA THR A 107 -4.78 -11.88 -29.85
C THR A 107 -5.81 -11.01 -29.14
N THR A 108 -5.48 -10.47 -27.96
CA THR A 108 -6.31 -9.55 -27.19
C THR A 108 -5.48 -8.38 -26.67
N THR A 109 -6.10 -7.21 -26.50
CA THR A 109 -5.41 -6.05 -25.94
C THR A 109 -4.98 -6.31 -24.51
N SER A 110 -3.67 -6.22 -24.26
CA SER A 110 -3.06 -6.46 -22.96
C SER A 110 -1.79 -5.61 -22.84
N TRP A 111 -1.82 -4.63 -21.95
CA TRP A 111 -0.74 -3.67 -21.76
C TRP A 111 0.16 -4.09 -20.60
N TYR A 112 1.44 -4.34 -20.88
CA TYR A 112 2.48 -4.39 -19.85
C TYR A 112 2.93 -2.96 -19.55
N THR A 113 3.08 -2.62 -18.28
CA THR A 113 3.50 -1.27 -17.84
C THR A 113 4.64 -1.38 -16.84
N ALA A 114 5.70 -0.61 -17.05
CA ALA A 114 6.80 -0.45 -16.11
C ALA A 114 6.99 1.05 -15.84
N HIS A 115 6.92 1.45 -14.57
CA HIS A 115 6.99 2.86 -14.19
C HIS A 115 7.44 3.07 -12.74
N THR A 116 7.83 4.30 -12.44
CA THR A 116 8.05 4.82 -11.09
C THR A 116 7.01 5.88 -10.76
N ILE A 117 6.53 5.90 -9.51
CA ILE A 117 5.69 6.99 -9.00
C ILE A 117 6.59 8.05 -8.36
N VAL A 118 6.58 9.26 -8.91
CA VAL A 118 7.33 10.42 -8.44
C VAL A 118 6.37 11.42 -7.79
N PHE A 119 6.38 11.49 -6.46
CA PHE A 119 5.54 12.45 -5.72
C PHE A 119 6.08 13.88 -5.84
N ARG A 120 5.21 14.87 -6.08
CA ARG A 120 5.63 16.25 -6.36
C ARG A 120 5.91 17.10 -5.12
N ASP A 121 5.44 16.69 -3.96
CA ASP A 121 5.73 17.33 -2.69
C ASP A 121 6.31 16.30 -1.72
N GLY A 122 7.45 16.62 -1.08
CA GLY A 122 8.05 15.83 0.01
C GLY A 122 7.14 15.68 1.24
N ARG A 123 5.90 16.19 1.17
CA ARG A 123 4.77 15.81 2.01
C ARG A 123 4.01 14.63 1.42
N SER A 124 4.70 13.55 1.06
CA SER A 124 4.20 12.21 1.38
C SER A 124 4.20 12.01 2.90
N LYS A 125 3.78 13.01 3.69
CA LYS A 125 3.13 12.75 4.96
C LYS A 125 1.81 12.17 4.52
N VAL A 126 1.77 10.85 4.45
CA VAL A 126 0.55 10.06 4.57
C VAL A 126 -0.27 10.76 5.63
N GLN A 127 -1.27 11.52 5.20
CA GLN A 127 -2.04 12.33 6.11
C GLN A 127 -2.80 11.30 6.95
N HIS A 128 -2.31 11.07 8.17
CA HIS A 128 -3.08 10.43 9.21
C HIS A 128 -4.34 11.27 9.35
N ARG A 129 -5.40 10.87 8.65
CA ARG A 129 -6.76 11.19 9.06
C ARG A 129 -6.93 10.43 10.36
N LEU A 130 -6.48 11.05 11.44
CA LEU A 130 -6.96 10.70 12.77
C LEU A 130 -8.46 10.96 12.70
N ASP A 131 -9.24 9.89 12.56
CA ASP A 131 -10.64 9.90 12.97
C ASP A 131 -10.64 10.15 14.48
N ARG A 132 -10.48 11.43 14.85
CA ARG A 132 -10.83 11.92 16.18
C ARG A 132 -12.34 12.12 16.15
N SER A 133 -13.07 11.03 16.26
CA SER A 133 -14.50 11.05 16.54
C SER A 133 -14.74 10.20 17.78
N ALA A 134 -15.28 10.86 18.81
CA ALA A 134 -15.94 10.29 19.98
C ALA A 134 -15.08 9.62 21.07
N THR A 135 -14.33 10.42 21.82
CA THR A 135 -14.29 10.27 23.29
C THR A 135 -14.44 11.66 23.91
N SER A 136 -15.70 12.11 24.03
CA SER A 136 -16.07 13.23 24.90
C SER A 136 -17.56 13.13 25.26
N GLU A 137 -17.94 12.07 25.96
CA GLU A 137 -19.10 12.07 26.86
C GLU A 137 -18.77 11.20 28.07
N MET A 138 -18.12 11.82 29.06
CA MET A 138 -18.24 11.54 30.49
C MET A 138 -17.37 12.58 31.22
N GLU A 139 -17.98 13.73 31.46
CA GLU A 139 -17.76 14.51 32.68
C GLU A 139 -19.10 15.12 33.09
#